data_AF-A0A7W1LJA9-F1
#
_entry.id   AF-A0A7W1LJA9-F1
#
_cell.length_a   1.000
_cell.length_b   1.000
_cell.length_c   1.000
_cell.angle_alpha   90.00
_cell.angle_beta   90.00
_cell.angle_gamma   90.00
#
_symmetry.space_group_name_H-M   'P 1'
#
loop_
_entity.id
_entity.type
_entity.pdbx_description
1 polymer ?
#
loop_
_entity_poly.entity_id
_entity_poly.type
_entity_poly.pdbx_seq_one_letter_code
_entity_poly.pdbx_strand_id
1 'polypeptide(L)'
;TKTYEEIVRGGLAHLQEWATGGVRGEVTLVVAGWEAQRPAGGASDYVAEVLACEAAGTPRKEAIAASAKHFGVPKRVVYDAVVAAKPPRTHTS
;
A
#
# COMPACT_ATOMS: atom_id res chain seq x y z
N THR A 1 9.03 46.14 9.29
CA THR A 1 9.67 44.82 9.48
C THR A 1 8.91 43.84 8.61
N LYS A 2 9.51 43.28 7.55
CA LYS A 2 8.83 42.31 6.69
C LYS A 2 9.13 40.91 7.19
N THR A 3 8.10 40.20 7.64
CA THR A 3 8.17 38.78 8.02
C THR A 3 8.43 38.00 6.74
N TYR A 4 9.59 37.33 6.67
CA TYR A 4 9.90 36.42 5.58
C TYR A 4 9.19 35.10 5.87
N GLU A 5 8.23 34.73 5.02
CA GLU A 5 7.56 33.44 5.03
C GLU A 5 8.13 32.60 3.88
N GLU A 6 8.73 31.46 4.21
CA GLU A 6 9.32 30.55 3.22
C GLU A 6 8.60 29.21 3.26
N ILE A 7 8.09 28.78 2.10
CA ILE A 7 7.41 27.49 1.92
C ILE A 7 8.32 26.57 1.12
N VAL A 8 8.77 25.49 1.75
CA VAL A 8 9.64 24.47 1.13
C VAL A 8 8.95 23.11 1.18
N ARG A 9 9.00 22.38 0.06
CA ARG A 9 8.34 21.08 -0.12
C ARG A 9 9.35 20.08 -0.65
N GLY A 10 9.41 18.89 -0.05
CA GLY A 10 10.30 17.84 -0.52
C GLY A 10 10.36 16.62 0.40
N GLY A 11 11.19 15.65 0.02
CA GLY A 11 11.57 14.54 0.89
C GLY A 11 12.52 14.99 2.00
N LEU A 12 12.68 14.16 3.03
CA LEU A 12 13.44 14.50 4.24
C LEU A 12 14.90 14.93 3.95
N ALA A 13 15.57 14.26 3.00
CA ALA A 13 16.94 14.60 2.60
C ALA A 13 17.05 15.99 1.97
N HIS A 14 16.11 16.34 1.09
CA HIS A 14 16.06 17.66 0.45
C HIS A 14 15.82 18.78 1.47
N LEU A 15 14.93 18.54 2.44
CA LEU A 15 14.67 19.49 3.52
C LEU A 15 15.87 19.64 4.47
N GLN A 16 16.61 18.55 4.72
CA GLN A 16 17.81 18.57 5.54
C GLN A 16 18.94 19.36 4.87
N GLU A 17 19.17 19.17 3.57
CA GLU A 17 20.13 19.96 2.79
C GLU A 17 19.76 21.45 2.78
N TRP A 18 18.50 21.79 2.49
CA TRP A 18 18.04 23.18 2.49
C TRP A 18 18.26 23.86 3.86
N ALA A 19 17.99 23.17 4.97
CA ALA A 19 18.16 23.71 6.31
C ALA A 19 19.62 24.06 6.67
N THR A 20 20.63 23.46 6.00
CA THR A 20 22.04 23.78 6.26
C THR A 20 22.43 25.22 5.89
N GLY A 21 21.68 25.86 4.99
CA GLY A 21 21.87 27.26 4.61
C GLY A 21 21.44 28.27 5.67
N GLY A 22 20.79 27.82 6.75
CA GLY A 22 20.28 28.65 7.82
C GLY A 22 18.86 29.16 7.54
N VAL A 23 17.93 28.78 8.42
CA VAL A 23 16.52 29.19 8.34
C VAL A 23 16.31 30.49 9.11
N ARG A 24 15.70 31.50 8.48
CA ARG A 24 15.37 32.79 9.13
C ARG A 24 13.87 33.04 9.10
N GLY A 25 13.24 33.15 10.28
CA GLY A 25 11.80 33.40 10.40
C GLY A 25 11.01 32.13 10.73
N GLU A 26 9.70 32.17 10.49
CA GLU A 26 8.79 31.02 10.64
C GLU A 26 8.75 30.21 9.34
N VAL A 27 8.76 28.88 9.45
CA VAL A 27 8.79 27.97 8.29
C VAL A 27 7.75 26.88 8.42
N THR A 28 7.02 26.65 7.33
CA THR A 28 6.08 25.55 7.19
C THR A 28 6.69 24.47 6.29
N LEU A 29 6.94 23.30 6.87
CA LEU A 29 7.48 22.14 6.16
C LEU A 29 6.33 21.22 5.72
N VAL A 30 6.28 20.88 4.44
CA VAL A 30 5.37 19.85 3.92
C VAL A 30 6.20 18.63 3.53
N VAL A 31 6.16 17.62 4.40
CA VAL A 31 6.81 16.33 4.18
C VAL A 31 5.82 15.40 3.48
N ALA A 32 6.26 14.74 2.41
CA ALA A 32 5.46 13.70 1.77
C ALA A 32 5.08 12.61 2.80
N GLY A 33 3.82 12.17 2.78
CA GLY A 33 3.32 11.18 3.73
C GLY A 33 4.09 9.85 3.64
N TRP A 34 4.28 9.21 4.78
CA TRP A 34 4.82 7.85 4.87
C TRP A 34 3.82 6.87 4.25
N GLU A 35 4.14 6.29 3.10
CA GLU A 35 3.46 5.09 2.63
C GLU A 35 3.94 3.94 3.50
N ALA A 36 3.16 3.59 4.52
CA ALA A 36 3.40 2.39 5.29
C ALA A 36 3.48 1.22 4.31
N GLN A 37 4.67 0.63 4.18
CA GLN A 37 4.82 -0.70 3.60
C GLN A 37 3.97 -1.62 4.46
N ARG A 38 2.75 -1.87 4.00
CA ARG A 38 1.81 -2.75 4.69
C ARG A 38 2.52 -4.10 4.77
N PRO A 39 2.59 -4.74 5.96
CA PRO A 39 3.22 -6.04 6.09
C PRO A 39 2.65 -6.95 5.01
N ALA A 40 3.51 -7.64 4.26
CA ALA A 40 3.06 -8.66 3.34
C ALA A 40 2.26 -9.68 4.19
N GLY A 41 0.93 -9.64 4.08
CA GLY A 41 0.03 -10.49 4.87
C GLY A 41 0.28 -11.98 4.62
N GLY A 42 -0.48 -12.84 5.27
CA GLY A 42 -0.45 -14.28 5.04
C GLY A 42 -1.41 -14.75 3.95
N ALA A 43 -1.33 -16.04 3.62
CA ALA A 43 -2.25 -16.67 2.67
C ALA A 43 -3.73 -16.49 3.06
N SER A 44 -4.06 -16.50 4.36
CA SER A 44 -5.42 -16.23 4.87
C SER A 44 -5.89 -14.81 4.54
N ASP A 45 -5.00 -13.82 4.65
CA ASP A 45 -5.33 -12.42 4.39
C ASP A 45 -5.57 -12.20 2.89
N TYR A 46 -4.78 -12.86 2.04
CA TYR A 46 -4.96 -12.81 0.60
C TYR A 46 -6.31 -13.37 0.18
N VAL A 47 -6.72 -14.50 0.77
CA VAL A 47 -8.00 -15.15 0.53
C VAL A 47 -9.15 -14.27 1.02
N ALA A 48 -9.04 -13.71 2.23
CA ALA A 48 -10.05 -12.83 2.81
C ALA A 48 -10.30 -11.58 1.92
N GLU A 49 -9.23 -10.94 1.45
CA GLU A 49 -9.33 -9.79 0.55
C GLU A 49 -9.99 -10.17 -0.79
N VAL A 50 -9.61 -11.31 -1.37
CA VAL A 50 -10.23 -11.79 -2.62
C VAL A 50 -11.72 -12.04 -2.43
N LEU A 51 -12.14 -12.67 -1.32
CA LEU A 51 -13.54 -12.90 -1.01
C LEU A 51 -14.30 -11.59 -0.78
N ALA A 52 -13.67 -10.59 -0.13
CA ALA A 52 -14.26 -9.27 0.05
C ALA A 52 -14.49 -8.56 -1.29
N CYS A 53 -13.51 -8.61 -2.21
CA CYS A 53 -13.67 -8.10 -3.56
C CYS A 53 -14.77 -8.83 -4.34
N GLU A 54 -14.83 -10.16 -4.27
CA GLU A 54 -15.88 -10.97 -4.90
C GLU A 54 -17.27 -10.61 -4.35
N ALA A 55 -17.39 -10.42 -3.04
CA ALA A 55 -18.64 -9.99 -2.38
C ALA A 55 -19.06 -8.57 -2.82
N ALA A 56 -18.10 -7.71 -3.14
CA ALA A 56 -18.35 -6.40 -3.74
C ALA A 56 -18.69 -6.47 -5.25
N GLY A 57 -18.82 -7.67 -5.83
CA GLY A 57 -19.15 -7.88 -7.24
C GLY A 57 -17.95 -7.85 -8.19
N THR A 58 -16.72 -7.76 -7.67
CA THR A 58 -15.50 -7.77 -8.48
C THR A 58 -15.27 -9.19 -9.03
N PRO A 59 -15.01 -9.36 -10.33
CA PRO A 59 -14.66 -10.68 -10.88
C PRO A 59 -13.43 -11.27 -10.20
N ARG A 60 -13.45 -12.58 -9.91
CA ARG A 60 -12.35 -13.30 -9.22
C ARG A 60 -10.95 -12.97 -9.74
N LYS A 61 -10.79 -12.91 -11.07
CA LYS A 61 -9.49 -12.64 -11.72
C LYS A 61 -8.97 -11.24 -11.38
N GLU A 62 -9.86 -10.28 -11.24
CA GLU A 62 -9.58 -8.89 -10.86
C GLU A 62 -9.38 -8.78 -9.36
N ALA A 63 -10.20 -9.46 -8.55
CA ALA A 63 -10.01 -9.57 -7.10
C ALA A 63 -8.62 -10.12 -6.72
N ILE A 64 -8.17 -11.17 -7.40
CA ILE A 64 -6.81 -11.73 -7.21
C ILE A 64 -5.73 -10.71 -7.61
N ALA A 65 -5.94 -9.94 -8.69
CA ALA A 65 -4.99 -8.92 -9.11
C ALA A 65 -4.93 -7.73 -8.13
N ALA A 66 -6.10 -7.32 -7.63
CA ALA A 66 -6.24 -6.26 -6.64
C ALA A 66 -5.57 -6.66 -5.31
N SER A 67 -5.84 -7.86 -4.80
CA SER A 67 -5.21 -8.42 -3.60
C SER A 67 -3.68 -8.52 -3.77
N ALA A 68 -3.20 -9.02 -4.92
CA ALA A 68 -1.76 -9.09 -5.20
C ALA A 68 -1.09 -7.70 -5.17
N LYS A 69 -1.72 -6.69 -5.80
CA LYS A 69 -1.26 -5.30 -5.75
C LYS A 69 -1.32 -4.73 -4.32
N HIS A 70 -2.38 -5.03 -3.60
CA HIS A 70 -2.62 -4.56 -2.24
C HIS A 70 -1.55 -5.02 -1.26
N PHE A 71 -1.13 -6.29 -1.36
CA PHE A 71 -0.12 -6.88 -0.49
C PHE A 71 1.30 -6.85 -1.08
N GLY A 72 1.48 -6.32 -2.29
CA GLY A 72 2.79 -6.25 -2.95
C GLY A 72 3.40 -7.61 -3.29
N VAL A 73 2.57 -8.64 -3.52
CA VAL A 73 3.02 -10.02 -3.78
C VAL A 73 2.71 -10.45 -5.22
N PRO A 74 3.42 -11.44 -5.77
CA PRO A 74 3.11 -11.97 -7.10
C PRO A 74 1.69 -12.53 -7.17
N LYS A 75 1.00 -12.28 -8.29
CA LYS A 75 -0.37 -12.78 -8.53
C LYS A 75 -0.52 -14.29 -8.31
N ARG A 76 0.52 -15.06 -8.63
CA ARG A 76 0.57 -16.51 -8.45
C ARG A 76 0.43 -16.92 -6.98
N VAL A 77 1.04 -16.17 -6.06
CA VAL A 77 0.96 -16.46 -4.61
C VAL A 77 -0.47 -16.34 -4.11
N VAL A 78 -1.18 -15.28 -4.49
CA VAL A 78 -2.60 -15.08 -4.14
C VAL A 78 -3.47 -16.16 -4.78
N TYR A 79 -3.22 -16.49 -6.05
CA TYR A 79 -3.96 -17.56 -6.73
C TYR A 79 -3.78 -18.92 -6.03
N ASP A 80 -2.55 -19.31 -5.70
CA ASP A 80 -2.25 -20.58 -5.06
C ASP A 80 -2.89 -20.65 -3.65
N ALA A 81 -2.86 -19.56 -2.88
CA ALA A 81 -3.57 -19.45 -1.59
C ALA A 81 -5.08 -19.65 -1.74
N VAL A 82 -5.68 -19.00 -2.75
CA VAL A 82 -7.12 -19.09 -3.06
C VAL A 82 -7.53 -20.48 -3.55
N VAL A 83 -6.66 -21.18 -4.29
CA VAL A 83 -6.89 -22.57 -4.71
C VAL A 83 -6.74 -23.52 -3.52
N ALA A 84 -5.71 -23.35 -2.70
CA ALA A 84 -5.48 -24.17 -1.51
C ALA A 84 -6.61 -24.05 -0.48
N ALA A 85 -7.23 -22.87 -0.37
CA ALA A 85 -8.39 -22.64 0.49
C ALA A 85 -9.68 -23.32 -0.01
N LYS A 86 -9.74 -23.73 -1.28
CA LYS A 86 -10.91 -24.44 -1.83
C LYS A 86 -10.71 -25.95 -1.61
N PRO A 87 -11.53 -26.62 -0.78
CA PRO A 87 -11.39 -28.06 -0.60
C PRO A 87 -11.58 -28.79 -1.94
N PRO A 88 -10.91 -29.93 -2.16
CA PRO A 88 -11.11 -30.74 -3.35
C PRO A 88 -12.58 -31.14 -3.42
N ARG A 89 -13.21 -30.94 -4.58
CA ARG A 89 -14.59 -31.39 -4.81
C ARG A 89 -14.56 -32.92 -4.86
N THR A 90 -14.92 -33.58 -3.77
CA THR A 90 -15.20 -35.01 -3.78
C THR A 90 -16.43 -35.23 -4.67
N HIS A 91 -16.23 -35.78 -5.86
CA HIS A 91 -17.33 -36.43 -6.58
C HIS A 91 -17.67 -37.70 -5.81
N THR A 92 -18.74 -37.66 -5.03
CA THR A 92 -19.42 -38.87 -4.59
C THR A 92 -20.14 -39.43 -5.82
N SER A 93 -19.68 -40.59 -6.28
CA SER A 93 -20.34 -41.38 -7.33
C SER A 93 -21.44 -42.25 -6.75
#